data_AF-A0A7Y5MU05-F1
#
_entry.id   AF-A0A7Y5MU05-F1
#
_cell.length_a   1.000
_cell.length_b   1.000
_cell.length_c   1.000
_cell.angle_alpha   90.00
_cell.angle_beta   90.00
_cell.angle_gamma   90.00
#
_symmetry.space_group_name_H-M   'P 1'
#
loop_
_entity.id
_entity.type
_entity.pdbx_description
1 polymer ?
#
loop_
_entity_poly.entity_id
_entity_poly.type
_entity_poly.pdbx_seq_one_letter_code
_entity_poly.pdbx_strand_id
1 'polypeptide(L)'
;MSDKITFSAFLEKFPEVRLPVILNDEIHHDFSQHNDPLPSLMIDRFIAPMEEEPIDDLTEFIACFKIPDTGEFHAVVYWKAALLNYQYVLATFTKTGLLVDKRVIAGLFSDGKTLTTSIATIDEDWVIHVVSGQSDAASAHLYDASQSKMYELELLPEGKIAEA
;
A
#
# COMPACT_ATOMS: atom_id res chain seq x y z
N MET A 1 -17.94 -20.94 -16.98
CA MET A 1 -18.42 -19.58 -17.31
C MET A 1 -17.28 -18.65 -16.91
N SER A 2 -16.76 -17.83 -17.82
CA SER A 2 -15.66 -16.92 -17.51
C SER A 2 -16.25 -15.71 -16.80
N ASP A 3 -16.18 -15.70 -15.47
CA ASP A 3 -16.48 -14.49 -14.70
C ASP A 3 -15.43 -13.45 -15.08
N LYS A 4 -15.81 -12.54 -15.98
CA LYS A 4 -15.00 -11.37 -16.29
C LYS A 4 -14.98 -10.48 -15.06
N ILE A 5 -13.97 -10.64 -14.21
CA ILE A 5 -13.66 -9.70 -13.13
C ILE A 5 -13.54 -8.29 -13.74
N THR A 6 -14.38 -7.35 -13.30
CA THR A 6 -14.36 -5.96 -13.75
C THR A 6 -13.53 -5.09 -12.81
N PHE A 7 -13.10 -3.92 -13.28
CA PHE A 7 -12.40 -2.97 -12.42
C PHE A 7 -13.30 -2.40 -11.33
N SER A 8 -14.59 -2.19 -11.61
CA SER A 8 -15.57 -1.80 -10.58
C SER A 8 -15.65 -2.82 -9.45
N ALA A 9 -15.71 -4.12 -9.78
CA ALA A 9 -15.75 -5.18 -8.78
C ALA A 9 -14.46 -5.24 -7.94
N PHE A 10 -13.31 -4.86 -8.52
CA PHE A 10 -12.07 -4.70 -7.77
C PHE A 10 -12.15 -3.50 -6.81
N LEU A 11 -12.62 -2.34 -7.28
CA LEU A 11 -12.78 -1.14 -6.44
C LEU A 11 -13.77 -1.34 -5.28
N GLU A 12 -14.81 -2.17 -5.46
CA GLU A 12 -15.78 -2.51 -4.41
C GLU A 12 -15.16 -3.26 -3.23
N LYS A 13 -13.97 -3.84 -3.38
CA LYS A 13 -13.21 -4.44 -2.26
C LYS A 13 -12.60 -3.41 -1.32
N PHE A 14 -12.50 -2.16 -1.76
CA PHE A 14 -11.85 -1.10 -1.02
C PHE A 14 -12.91 -0.18 -0.40
N PRO A 15 -13.15 -0.25 0.93
CA PRO A 15 -14.01 0.71 1.59
C PRO A 15 -13.43 2.12 1.45
N GLU A 16 -14.30 3.12 1.34
CA GLU A 16 -13.87 4.51 1.38
C GLU A 16 -13.53 4.89 2.82
N VAL A 17 -12.40 5.56 3.02
CA VAL A 17 -11.93 6.01 4.33
C VAL A 17 -12.17 7.50 4.51
N ARG A 18 -12.23 7.97 5.76
CA ARG A 18 -12.11 9.39 6.07
C ARG A 18 -10.66 9.73 6.36
N LEU A 19 -10.18 10.82 5.77
CA LEU A 19 -8.86 11.37 6.04
C LEU A 19 -8.92 12.29 7.29
N PRO A 20 -7.83 12.40 8.06
CA PRO A 20 -6.54 11.75 7.85
C PRO A 20 -6.59 10.27 8.28
N VAL A 21 -5.74 9.44 7.65
CA VAL A 21 -5.55 8.04 8.03
C VAL A 21 -4.09 7.77 8.32
N ILE A 22 -3.83 7.04 9.41
CA ILE A 22 -2.49 6.63 9.81
C ILE A 22 -2.33 5.15 9.44
N LEU A 23 -1.22 4.80 8.82
CA LEU A 23 -0.82 3.44 8.47
C LEU A 23 0.40 3.08 9.32
N ASN A 24 0.17 2.33 10.40
CA ASN A 24 1.21 1.87 11.31
C ASN A 24 1.20 0.34 11.46
N ASP A 25 2.13 -0.17 12.27
CA ASP A 25 2.28 -1.59 12.55
C ASP A 25 1.18 -2.16 13.47
N GLU A 26 0.23 -1.38 13.97
CA GLU A 26 -0.88 -1.93 14.78
C GLU A 26 -2.10 -2.24 13.90
N ILE A 27 -2.31 -1.44 12.86
CA ILE A 27 -3.46 -1.49 11.96
C ILE A 27 -3.45 -2.71 11.02
N HIS A 28 -2.29 -3.35 10.81
CA HIS A 28 -2.22 -4.57 9.99
C HIS A 28 -3.00 -5.73 10.61
N HIS A 29 -3.06 -5.80 11.95
CA HIS A 29 -3.82 -6.82 12.65
C HIS A 29 -5.33 -6.62 12.40
N ASP A 30 -5.77 -5.36 12.41
CA ASP A 30 -7.16 -5.02 12.15
C ASP A 30 -7.53 -5.32 10.69
N PHE A 31 -6.71 -4.96 9.70
CA PHE A 31 -7.01 -5.28 8.31
C PHE A 31 -6.97 -6.78 8.01
N SER A 32 -5.99 -7.51 8.54
CA SER A 32 -5.89 -8.97 8.32
C SER A 32 -6.99 -9.78 9.02
N GLN A 33 -7.60 -9.24 10.08
CA GLN A 33 -8.75 -9.88 10.73
C GLN A 33 -10.10 -9.50 10.13
N HIS A 34 -10.23 -8.33 9.52
CA HIS A 34 -11.54 -7.81 9.09
C HIS A 34 -11.74 -7.77 7.57
N ASN A 35 -10.67 -7.78 6.78
CA ASN A 35 -10.76 -7.71 5.32
C ASN A 35 -10.34 -9.04 4.69
N ASP A 36 -11.21 -9.58 3.84
CA ASP A 36 -10.90 -10.80 3.09
C ASP A 36 -9.71 -10.55 2.14
N PRO A 37 -8.80 -11.54 1.99
CA PRO A 37 -7.80 -11.51 0.95
C PRO A 37 -8.44 -11.31 -0.44
N LEU A 38 -7.74 -10.55 -1.28
CA LEU A 38 -8.16 -10.33 -2.66
C LEU A 38 -8.20 -11.65 -3.43
N PRO A 39 -9.28 -11.93 -4.19
CA PRO A 39 -9.35 -13.12 -5.04
C PRO A 39 -8.20 -13.16 -6.05
N SER A 40 -7.65 -14.34 -6.34
CA SER A 40 -6.52 -14.52 -7.26
C SER A 40 -6.76 -13.89 -8.64
N LEU A 41 -7.97 -14.00 -9.19
CA LEU A 41 -8.31 -13.38 -10.48
C LEU A 41 -8.25 -11.84 -10.47
N MET A 42 -8.45 -11.20 -9.31
CA MET A 42 -8.26 -9.75 -9.16
C MET A 42 -6.78 -9.41 -9.05
N ILE A 43 -6.01 -10.22 -8.29
CA ILE A 43 -4.57 -10.08 -8.15
C ILE A 43 -3.91 -10.19 -9.53
N ASP A 44 -4.17 -11.28 -10.27
CA ASP A 44 -3.61 -11.55 -11.60
C ASP A 44 -3.86 -10.40 -12.59
N ARG A 45 -5.02 -9.74 -12.46
CA ARG A 45 -5.46 -8.72 -13.41
C ARG A 45 -5.00 -7.32 -13.07
N PHE A 46 -5.00 -6.95 -11.79
CA PHE A 46 -4.81 -5.56 -11.37
C PHE A 46 -3.57 -5.33 -10.51
N ILE A 47 -3.03 -6.38 -9.87
CA ILE A 47 -1.86 -6.27 -8.98
C ILE A 47 -0.61 -6.86 -9.62
N ALA A 48 -0.68 -8.11 -10.07
CA ALA A 48 0.46 -8.82 -10.67
C ALA A 48 1.15 -8.06 -11.81
N PRO A 49 0.44 -7.36 -12.73
CA PRO A 49 1.09 -6.59 -13.80
C PRO A 49 1.93 -5.40 -13.30
N MET A 50 1.74 -4.99 -12.04
CA MET A 50 2.47 -3.89 -11.43
C MET A 50 3.72 -4.39 -10.68
N GLU A 51 3.77 -5.65 -10.28
CA GLU A 51 4.87 -6.21 -9.51
C GLU A 51 6.10 -6.47 -10.39
N GLU A 52 7.29 -6.11 -9.90
CA GLU A 52 8.55 -6.31 -10.63
C GLU A 52 8.99 -7.77 -10.60
N GLU A 53 8.64 -8.47 -9.53
CA GLU A 53 8.96 -9.88 -9.31
C GLU A 53 7.68 -10.73 -9.36
N PRO A 54 7.80 -12.00 -9.76
CA PRO A 54 6.69 -12.94 -9.65
C PRO A 54 6.19 -13.01 -8.21
N ILE A 55 4.87 -12.95 -8.05
CA ILE A 55 4.20 -13.15 -6.76
C ILE A 55 4.37 -14.61 -6.36
N ASP A 56 4.87 -14.86 -5.14
CA ASP A 56 4.99 -16.21 -4.60
C ASP A 56 3.65 -16.72 -4.04
N ASP A 57 3.55 -18.04 -3.85
CA ASP A 57 2.34 -18.71 -3.35
C ASP A 57 2.00 -18.37 -1.89
N LEU A 58 2.90 -17.72 -1.16
CA LEU A 58 2.72 -17.32 0.25
C LEU A 58 2.36 -15.84 0.40
N THR A 59 2.29 -15.09 -0.71
CA THR A 59 2.01 -13.66 -0.70
C THR A 59 0.51 -13.43 -0.73
N GLU A 60 0.00 -12.77 0.31
CA GLU A 60 -1.39 -12.34 0.38
C GLU A 60 -1.52 -10.85 0.08
N PHE A 61 -2.63 -10.48 -0.55
CA PHE A 61 -2.99 -9.08 -0.80
C PHE A 61 -4.33 -8.78 -0.15
N ILE A 62 -4.36 -7.77 0.72
CA ILE A 62 -5.56 -7.36 1.44
C ILE A 62 -5.95 -5.96 0.98
N ALA A 63 -7.19 -5.80 0.54
CA ALA A 63 -7.72 -4.48 0.21
C ALA A 63 -7.93 -3.68 1.50
N CYS A 64 -7.23 -2.55 1.68
CA CYS A 64 -7.37 -1.74 2.90
C CYS A 64 -8.49 -0.72 2.74
N PHE A 65 -8.30 0.24 1.83
CA PHE A 65 -9.26 1.32 1.57
C PHE A 65 -8.97 2.04 0.26
N LYS A 66 -9.89 2.90 -0.16
CA LYS A 66 -9.71 3.87 -1.25
C LYS A 66 -9.75 5.31 -0.73
N ILE A 67 -8.98 6.19 -1.38
CA ILE A 67 -8.95 7.63 -1.08
C ILE A 67 -10.21 8.29 -1.65
N PRO A 68 -10.93 9.13 -0.89
CA PRO A 68 -12.11 9.84 -1.37
C PRO A 68 -11.75 10.99 -2.34
N ASP A 69 -12.76 11.51 -3.04
CA ASP A 69 -12.72 12.75 -3.82
C ASP A 69 -11.68 12.84 -4.95
N THR A 70 -11.14 11.70 -5.41
CA THR A 70 -10.08 11.66 -6.44
C THR A 70 -10.53 12.06 -7.85
N GLY A 71 -11.84 12.13 -8.12
CA GLY A 71 -12.47 12.71 -9.31
C GLY A 71 -12.08 12.10 -10.66
N GLU A 72 -10.86 12.38 -11.13
CA GLU A 72 -10.31 12.00 -12.43
C GLU A 72 -9.58 10.65 -12.45
N PHE A 73 -9.26 10.10 -11.28
CA PHE A 73 -8.60 8.82 -11.11
C PHE A 73 -9.19 8.08 -9.90
N HIS A 74 -8.72 6.86 -9.65
CA HIS A 74 -8.99 6.09 -8.43
C HIS A 74 -7.69 5.83 -7.69
N ALA A 75 -7.64 6.05 -6.39
CA ALA A 75 -6.52 5.67 -5.53
C ALA A 75 -6.96 4.63 -4.51
N VAL A 76 -6.21 3.54 -4.44
CA VAL A 76 -6.44 2.46 -3.48
C VAL A 76 -5.17 2.16 -2.71
N VAL A 77 -5.34 1.83 -1.44
CA VAL A 77 -4.28 1.27 -0.59
C VAL A 77 -4.58 -0.19 -0.34
N TYR A 78 -3.61 -1.05 -0.67
CA TYR A 78 -3.65 -2.47 -0.32
C TYR A 78 -2.43 -2.83 0.51
N TRP A 79 -2.57 -3.87 1.33
CA TRP A 79 -1.48 -4.46 2.08
C TRP A 79 -0.97 -5.70 1.35
N LYS A 80 0.33 -5.74 1.07
CA LYS A 80 1.05 -6.90 0.54
C LYS A 80 1.74 -7.59 1.70
N ALA A 81 1.35 -8.83 2.00
CA ALA A 81 1.93 -9.65 3.05
C ALA A 81 2.78 -10.77 2.43
N ALA A 82 4.03 -10.43 2.10
CA ALA A 82 5.03 -11.39 1.64
C ALA A 82 5.99 -11.75 2.78
N LEU A 83 6.79 -12.80 2.59
CA LEU A 83 7.74 -13.25 3.61
C LEU A 83 8.77 -12.15 3.95
N LEU A 84 8.78 -11.71 5.21
CA LEU A 84 9.62 -10.62 5.73
C LEU A 84 9.45 -9.27 5.01
N ASN A 85 8.36 -9.11 4.26
CA ASN A 85 8.05 -7.93 3.45
C ASN A 85 6.54 -7.65 3.52
N TYR A 86 6.16 -6.79 4.45
CA TYR A 86 4.79 -6.36 4.73
C TYR A 86 4.65 -4.89 4.33
N GLN A 87 3.93 -4.60 3.26
CA GLN A 87 3.95 -3.28 2.64
C GLN A 87 2.54 -2.74 2.43
N TYR A 88 2.30 -1.51 2.84
CA TYR A 88 1.16 -0.73 2.37
C TYR A 88 1.55 -0.05 1.05
N VAL A 89 0.83 -0.41 -0.01
CA VAL A 89 1.05 0.11 -1.35
C VAL A 89 -0.12 1.01 -1.72
N LEU A 90 0.17 2.27 -2.03
CA LEU A 90 -0.74 3.19 -2.69
C LEU A 90 -0.61 3.00 -4.19
N ALA A 91 -1.70 2.66 -4.86
CA ALA A 91 -1.75 2.53 -6.31
C ALA A 91 -2.88 3.38 -6.87
N THR A 92 -2.60 4.04 -8.00
CA THR A 92 -3.54 4.93 -8.67
C THR A 92 -3.88 4.40 -10.06
N PHE A 93 -5.13 4.56 -10.46
CA PHE A 93 -5.65 4.03 -11.70
C PHE A 93 -6.49 5.07 -12.41
N THR A 94 -6.47 5.04 -13.74
CA THR A 94 -7.46 5.77 -14.55
C THR A 94 -8.88 5.28 -14.25
N LYS A 95 -9.89 6.04 -14.65
CA LYS A 95 -11.31 5.60 -14.60
C LYS A 95 -11.58 4.28 -15.32
N THR A 96 -10.69 3.87 -16.24
CA THR A 96 -10.80 2.63 -17.01
C THR A 96 -10.02 1.47 -16.40
N GLY A 97 -9.32 1.67 -15.29
CA GLY A 97 -8.54 0.65 -14.58
C GLY A 97 -7.14 0.41 -15.12
N LEU A 98 -6.57 1.39 -15.83
CA LEU A 98 -5.15 1.36 -16.21
C LEU A 98 -4.32 1.97 -15.08
N LEU A 99 -3.20 1.34 -14.72
CA LEU A 99 -2.28 1.87 -13.73
C LEU A 99 -1.74 3.24 -14.16
N VAL A 100 -1.76 4.22 -13.25
CA VAL A 100 -1.15 5.54 -13.43
C VAL A 100 0.18 5.60 -12.67
N ASP A 101 0.16 5.19 -11.41
CA ASP A 101 1.35 5.16 -10.54
C ASP A 101 1.18 4.20 -9.36
N LYS A 102 2.29 3.84 -8.71
CA LYS A 102 2.27 3.15 -7.42
C LYS A 102 3.48 3.48 -6.55
N ARG A 103 3.29 3.45 -5.23
CA ARG A 103 4.35 3.61 -4.24
C ARG A 103 4.08 2.77 -2.99
N VAL A 104 5.14 2.16 -2.47
CA VAL A 104 5.15 1.69 -1.07
C VAL A 104 5.24 2.91 -0.18
N ILE A 105 4.27 3.07 0.72
CA ILE A 105 4.17 4.25 1.59
C ILE A 105 4.42 3.93 3.07
N ALA A 106 4.18 2.69 3.51
CA ALA A 106 4.40 2.25 4.88
C ALA A 106 4.63 0.74 4.97
N GLY A 107 5.05 0.26 6.13
CA GLY A 107 5.19 -1.16 6.45
C GLY A 107 6.59 -1.57 6.93
N LEU A 108 6.82 -2.88 6.94
CA LEU A 108 8.03 -3.54 7.41
C LEU A 108 8.66 -4.33 6.26
N PHE A 109 9.89 -4.01 5.86
CA PHE A 109 10.58 -4.77 4.83
C PHE A 109 12.07 -4.93 5.15
N SER A 110 12.63 -6.08 4.75
CA SER A 110 14.02 -6.44 4.99
C SER A 110 14.76 -6.65 3.68
N ASP A 111 15.93 -6.02 3.55
CA ASP A 111 16.87 -6.27 2.45
C ASP A 111 17.90 -7.37 2.78
N GLY A 112 17.67 -8.11 3.87
CA GLY A 112 18.55 -9.16 4.38
C GLY A 112 19.68 -8.64 5.29
N LYS A 113 19.89 -7.32 5.38
CA LYS A 113 20.85 -6.68 6.29
C LYS A 113 20.16 -5.72 7.24
N THR A 114 19.19 -4.98 6.72
CA THR A 114 18.51 -3.89 7.41
C THR A 114 17.02 -4.17 7.41
N LEU A 115 16.41 -4.03 8.58
CA LEU A 115 14.98 -3.99 8.74
C LEU A 115 14.52 -2.54 8.70
N THR A 116 13.73 -2.19 7.69
CA THR A 116 13.11 -0.86 7.58
C THR A 116 11.67 -0.94 8.05
N THR A 117 11.30 -0.02 8.94
CA THR A 117 9.94 0.20 9.44
C THR A 117 9.49 1.57 9.00
N SER A 118 8.29 1.67 8.43
CA SER A 118 7.75 2.92 7.92
C SER A 118 6.30 3.11 8.35
N ILE A 119 5.99 4.30 8.85
CA ILE A 119 4.63 4.75 9.16
C ILE A 119 4.27 5.85 8.17
N ALA A 120 3.04 5.82 7.66
CA ALA A 120 2.53 6.89 6.81
C ALA A 120 1.29 7.53 7.44
N THR A 121 1.14 8.84 7.26
CA THR A 121 -0.13 9.55 7.47
C THR A 121 -0.55 10.17 6.16
N ILE A 122 -1.76 9.88 5.70
CA ILE A 122 -2.35 10.52 4.51
C ILE A 122 -3.34 11.57 5.03
N ASP A 123 -3.12 12.83 4.70
CA ASP A 123 -3.97 13.95 5.14
C ASP A 123 -5.08 14.29 4.13
N GLU A 124 -5.94 15.25 4.50
CA GLU A 124 -7.07 15.69 3.71
C GLU A 124 -6.70 16.37 2.38
N ASP A 125 -5.48 16.90 2.26
CA ASP A 125 -4.93 17.54 1.06
C ASP A 125 -4.18 16.54 0.16
N TRP A 126 -4.26 15.24 0.49
CA TRP A 126 -3.56 14.13 -0.15
C TRP A 126 -2.03 14.18 -0.08
N VAL A 127 -1.50 14.84 0.94
CA VAL A 127 -0.10 14.75 1.32
C VAL A 127 0.08 13.50 2.18
N ILE A 128 1.12 12.73 1.87
CA ILE A 128 1.50 11.51 2.57
C ILE A 128 2.80 11.78 3.31
N HIS A 129 2.71 11.96 4.63
CA HIS A 129 3.88 12.09 5.50
C HIS A 129 4.40 10.69 5.86
N VAL A 130 5.63 10.37 5.46
CA VAL A 130 6.26 9.08 5.75
C VAL A 130 7.40 9.27 6.73
N VAL A 131 7.38 8.48 7.80
CA VAL A 131 8.48 8.37 8.77
C VAL A 131 9.01 6.96 8.72
N SER A 132 10.30 6.82 8.41
CA SER A 132 10.98 5.55 8.26
C SER A 132 12.15 5.41 9.22
N GLY A 133 12.19 4.34 10.01
CA GLY A 133 13.31 3.95 10.86
C GLY A 133 14.00 2.70 10.33
N GLN A 134 15.32 2.63 10.47
CA GLN A 134 16.13 1.47 10.09
C GLN A 134 16.80 0.86 11.33
N SER A 135 16.82 -0.47 11.39
CA SER A 135 17.56 -1.24 12.39
C SER A 135 18.31 -2.40 11.74
N ASP A 136 19.40 -2.85 12.35
CA ASP A 136 20.11 -4.03 11.88
C ASP A 136 19.25 -5.28 12.17
N ALA A 137 19.01 -6.09 11.14
CA ALA A 137 18.17 -7.28 11.23
C ALA A 137 18.66 -8.30 12.29
N ALA A 138 19.96 -8.32 12.61
CA ALA A 138 20.53 -9.17 13.66
C ALA A 138 20.32 -8.61 15.08
N SER A 139 19.95 -7.34 15.21
CA SER A 139 19.74 -6.66 16.49
C SER A 139 18.42 -5.88 16.52
N ALA A 140 17.34 -6.54 16.05
CA ALA A 140 15.96 -6.03 16.01
C ALA A 140 15.38 -5.50 17.34
N HIS A 141 16.12 -5.57 18.44
CA HIS A 141 15.75 -5.02 19.76
C HIS A 141 16.36 -3.64 20.05
N LEU A 142 17.19 -3.08 19.15
CA LEU A 142 17.84 -1.78 19.31
C LEU A 142 17.32 -0.82 18.24
N TYR A 143 16.14 -0.24 18.48
CA TYR A 143 15.65 0.90 17.70
C TYR A 143 16.58 2.09 17.92
N ASP A 144 17.24 2.57 16.86
CA ASP A 144 18.06 3.78 16.89
C ASP A 144 17.31 4.95 16.22
N ALA A 145 16.74 5.82 17.05
CA ALA A 145 16.02 7.00 16.60
C ALA A 145 16.86 7.94 15.72
N SER A 146 18.19 7.87 15.79
CA SER A 146 19.11 8.70 14.99
C SER A 146 19.15 8.32 13.51
N GLN A 147 18.62 7.15 13.13
CA GLN A 147 18.53 6.68 11.73
C GLN A 147 17.14 6.91 11.12
N SER A 148 16.30 7.74 11.75
CA SER A 148 14.96 8.04 11.23
C SER A 148 15.02 9.05 10.08
N LYS A 149 14.32 8.76 8.98
CA LYS A 149 14.13 9.67 7.85
C LYS A 149 12.66 10.05 7.75
N MET A 150 12.39 11.33 7.51
CA MET A 150 11.06 11.84 7.19
C MET A 150 11.09 12.40 5.78
N TYR A 151 10.06 12.07 5.01
CA TYR A 151 9.84 12.63 3.68
C TYR A 151 8.35 12.68 3.39
N GLU A 152 7.98 13.49 2.40
CA GLU A 152 6.60 13.72 2.02
C GLU A 152 6.39 13.29 0.56
N LEU A 153 5.25 12.69 0.30
CA LEU A 153 4.75 12.45 -1.05
C LEU A 153 3.45 13.22 -1.24
N GLU A 154 3.14 13.60 -2.47
CA GLU A 154 1.88 14.22 -2.83
C GLU A 154 1.21 13.38 -3.93
N LEU A 155 -0.09 13.20 -3.79
CA LEU A 155 -0.94 12.64 -4.84
C LEU A 155 -1.48 13.76 -5.72
N LEU A 156 -0.96 13.86 -6.94
CA LEU A 156 -1.30 14.93 -7.88
C LEU A 156 -2.68 14.70 -8.53
N PRO A 157 -3.33 15.75 -9.06
CA PRO A 157 -4.67 15.67 -9.66
C PRO A 157 -4.81 14.66 -10.82
N GLU A 158 -3.72 14.35 -11.52
CA GLU A 158 -3.65 13.33 -12.57
C GLU A 158 -3.46 11.90 -12.04
N GLY A 159 -3.35 11.71 -10.72
CA GLY A 159 -3.08 10.45 -10.05
C GLY A 159 -1.60 10.08 -9.96
N LYS A 160 -0.67 10.99 -10.29
CA LYS A 160 0.76 10.77 -10.10
C LYS A 160 1.16 10.91 -8.64
N ILE A 161 2.13 10.11 -8.20
CA ILE A 161 2.67 10.19 -6.83
C ILE A 161 4.08 10.75 -6.92
N ALA A 162 4.29 11.96 -6.39
CA ALA A 162 5.56 12.67 -6.46
C ALA A 162 6.11 12.95 -5.05
N GLU A 163 7.43 13.16 -4.94
CA GLU A 163 8.01 13.76 -3.73
C GLU A 163 7.61 15.24 -3.68
N ALA A 164 7.18 15.71 -2.50
CA ALA A 164 6.76 17.10 -2.27
C ALA A 164 7.95 18.04 -2.02
#